data_AF-A0A963M5C7-F1
#
_entry.id   AF-A0A963M5C7-F1
#
_cell.length_a   1.000
_cell.length_b   1.000
_cell.length_c   1.000
_cell.angle_alpha   90.00
_cell.angle_beta   90.00
_cell.angle_gamma   90.00
#
_symmetry.space_group_name_H-M   'P 1'
#
loop_
_entity.id
_entity.type
_entity.pdbx_description
1 polymer ?
#
loop_
_entity_poly.entity_id
_entity_poly.type
_entity_poly.pdbx_seq_one_letter_code
_entity_poly.pdbx_strand_id
1 'polypeptide(L)'
;TEEHRRYAQAMLDQIHQQFIAVVKKGRGERLKETPETFSGLFWTGEQALGLGLADAYGSLDSVARDVVKADKVVDYTTKANVADRLAKRFGAAVGQGAVEALKAMPALR
;
A
#
# COMPACT_ATOMS: atom_id res chain seq x y z
N THR A 1 23.98 -12.43 -17.99
CA THR A 1 25.17 -11.99 -18.74
C THR A 1 25.21 -10.47 -18.76
N GLU A 2 26.37 -9.86 -19.02
CA GLU A 2 26.46 -8.39 -19.15
C GLU A 2 25.60 -7.84 -20.29
N GLU A 3 25.44 -8.60 -21.38
CA GLU A 3 24.54 -8.22 -22.48
C GLU A 3 23.08 -8.12 -22.05
N HIS A 4 22.57 -9.11 -21.30
CA HIS A 4 21.20 -9.05 -20.77
C HIS A 4 21.01 -7.86 -19.81
N ARG A 5 22.03 -7.50 -19.02
CA ARG A 5 21.98 -6.32 -18.15
C ARG A 5 21.89 -5.03 -18.96
N ARG A 6 22.71 -4.88 -20.02
CA ARG A 6 22.66 -3.72 -20.91
C ARG A 6 21.30 -3.57 -21.59
N TYR A 7 20.75 -4.67 -22.08
CA TYR A 7 19.42 -4.68 -22.70
C TYR A 7 18.34 -4.27 -21.69
N ALA A 8 18.36 -4.86 -20.48
CA ALA A 8 17.43 -4.50 -19.42
C ALA A 8 17.56 -3.03 -19.00
N GLN A 9 18.78 -2.50 -18.90
CA GLN A 9 19.01 -1.10 -18.56
C GLN A 9 18.43 -0.15 -19.61
N ALA A 10 18.67 -0.40 -20.90
CA ALA A 10 18.11 0.41 -21.98
C ALA A 10 16.57 0.42 -21.95
N MET A 11 15.96 -0.74 -21.66
CA MET A 11 14.52 -0.86 -21.49
C MET A 11 14.02 -0.04 -20.29
N LEU A 12 14.70 -0.09 -19.14
CA LEU A 12 14.36 0.70 -17.95
C LEU A 12 14.48 2.20 -18.22
N ASP A 13 15.54 2.63 -18.90
CA ASP A 13 15.76 4.04 -19.27
C ASP A 13 14.62 4.55 -20.17
N GLN A 14 14.21 3.73 -21.15
CA GLN A 14 13.09 4.06 -22.02
C GLN A 14 11.76 4.18 -21.22
N ILE A 15 11.47 3.23 -20.34
CA ILE A 15 10.27 3.26 -19.50
C ILE A 15 10.29 4.49 -18.58
N HIS A 16 11.45 4.84 -18.03
CA HIS A 16 11.60 6.01 -17.17
C HIS A 16 11.29 7.32 -17.93
N GLN A 17 11.79 7.47 -19.16
CA GLN A 17 11.45 8.63 -19.99
C GLN A 17 9.96 8.72 -20.34
N GLN A 18 9.31 7.57 -20.58
CA GLN A 18 7.86 7.53 -20.80
C GLN A 18 7.08 7.95 -19.55
N PHE A 19 7.50 7.49 -18.37
CA PHE A 19 6.92 7.91 -17.10
C PHE A 19 7.04 9.42 -16.91
N ILE A 20 8.23 10.00 -17.11
CA ILE A 20 8.47 11.44 -17.03
C ILE A 20 7.53 12.21 -17.97
N ALA A 21 7.44 11.77 -19.24
CA ALA A 21 6.58 12.42 -20.23
C ALA A 21 5.11 12.41 -19.83
N VAL A 22 4.60 11.29 -19.33
CA VAL A 22 3.20 11.16 -18.86
C VAL A 22 2.94 12.07 -17.67
N VAL A 23 3.86 12.11 -16.69
CA VAL A 23 3.72 12.96 -15.51
C VAL A 23 3.73 14.44 -15.89
N LYS A 24 4.69 14.88 -16.72
CA LYS A 24 4.76 16.27 -17.20
C LYS A 24 3.49 16.66 -17.95
N LYS A 25 3.01 15.80 -18.84
CA LYS A 25 1.76 16.03 -19.58
C LYS A 25 0.53 16.08 -18.66
N GLY A 26 0.43 15.17 -17.70
CA GLY A 26 -0.74 15.07 -16.81
C GLY A 26 -0.81 16.19 -15.78
N ARG A 27 0.33 16.60 -15.23
CA ARG A 27 0.39 17.69 -14.24
C ARG A 27 0.37 19.07 -14.91
N GLY A 28 1.00 19.22 -16.07
CA GLY A 28 1.06 20.47 -16.82
C GLY A 28 1.73 21.58 -16.00
N GLU A 29 1.18 22.79 -16.06
CA GLU A 29 1.69 23.98 -15.36
C GLU A 29 1.69 23.85 -13.83
N ARG A 30 0.95 22.88 -13.28
CA ARG A 30 0.94 22.62 -11.83
C ARG A 30 2.28 22.05 -11.34
N LEU A 31 2.99 21.31 -12.19
CA LEU A 31 4.23 20.64 -11.80
C LEU A 31 5.36 21.65 -11.62
N LYS A 32 5.95 21.66 -10.43
CA LYS A 32 7.16 22.44 -10.12
C LYS A 32 8.33 21.48 -10.04
N GLU A 33 8.92 21.20 -11.20
CA GLU A 33 10.03 20.26 -11.32
C GLU A 33 11.29 20.78 -10.61
N THR A 34 11.93 19.89 -9.88
CA THR A 34 13.25 20.04 -9.27
C THR A 34 14.18 18.94 -9.81
N PRO A 35 15.50 19.06 -9.65
CA PRO A 35 16.45 18.01 -10.07
C PRO A 35 16.14 16.62 -9.49
N GLU A 36 15.48 16.57 -8.33
CA GLU A 36 15.15 15.34 -7.61
C GLU A 36 13.79 14.74 -8.01
N THR A 37 12.96 15.45 -8.77
CA THR A 37 11.56 15.08 -9.05
C THR A 37 11.39 13.70 -9.71
N PHE A 38 12.40 13.25 -10.46
CA PHE A 38 12.41 11.93 -11.11
C PHE A 38 13.60 11.07 -10.69
N SER A 39 14.10 11.28 -9.47
CA SER A 39 15.24 10.54 -8.89
C SER A 39 14.87 9.17 -8.32
N GLY A 40 13.57 8.92 -8.10
CA GLY A 40 13.08 7.76 -7.36
C GLY A 40 12.95 7.99 -5.84
N LEU A 41 13.25 9.20 -5.35
CA LEU A 41 12.93 9.60 -3.98
C LEU A 41 11.42 9.65 -3.72
N PHE A 42 11.05 9.65 -2.45
CA PHE A 42 9.66 9.73 -1.99
C PHE A 42 9.37 11.11 -1.39
N TRP A 43 8.13 11.57 -1.55
CA TRP A 43 7.64 12.82 -0.97
C TRP A 43 6.51 12.56 0.00
N THR A 44 6.45 13.35 1.08
CA THR A 44 5.26 13.42 1.92
C THR A 44 4.11 14.05 1.14
N GLY A 45 2.87 13.86 1.61
CA GLY A 45 1.71 14.49 0.99
C GLY A 45 1.83 16.02 0.92
N GLU A 46 2.36 16.64 1.97
CA GLU A 46 2.61 18.09 2.02
C GLU A 46 3.60 18.55 0.95
N GLN A 47 4.74 17.87 0.82
CA GLN A 47 5.74 18.17 -0.20
C GLN A 47 5.16 17.97 -1.61
N ALA A 48 4.40 16.91 -1.83
CA ALA A 48 3.77 16.61 -3.11
C ALA A 48 2.79 17.70 -3.54
N LEU A 49 2.05 18.32 -2.61
CA LEU A 49 1.21 19.49 -2.91
C LEU A 49 2.06 20.70 -3.29
N GLY A 50 3.13 20.99 -2.53
CA GLY A 50 4.04 22.09 -2.82
C GLY A 50 4.67 22.01 -4.21
N LEU A 51 5.10 20.82 -4.60
CA LEU A 51 5.68 20.48 -5.91
C LEU A 51 4.63 20.32 -7.02
N GLY A 52 3.34 20.33 -6.68
CA GLY A 52 2.25 20.12 -7.61
C GLY A 52 2.20 18.72 -8.22
N LEU A 53 2.76 17.72 -7.52
CA LEU A 53 2.60 16.29 -7.79
C LEU A 53 1.20 15.80 -7.37
N ALA A 54 0.65 16.38 -6.31
CA ALA A 54 -0.72 16.14 -5.84
C ALA A 54 -1.57 17.41 -5.97
N ASP A 55 -2.89 17.26 -5.96
CA ASP A 55 -3.84 18.39 -6.10
C ASP A 55 -4.37 18.91 -4.76
N ALA A 56 -4.70 18.00 -3.84
CA ALA A 56 -5.21 18.32 -2.51
C ALA A 56 -5.03 17.14 -1.57
N TYR A 57 -5.25 17.38 -0.28
CA TYR A 57 -5.52 16.31 0.68
C TYR A 57 -6.93 15.75 0.48
N GLY A 58 -7.10 14.45 0.75
CA GLY A 58 -8.41 13.82 0.68
C GLY A 58 -8.42 12.44 1.33
N SER A 59 -9.61 12.00 1.73
CA SER A 59 -9.92 10.61 2.07
C SER A 59 -10.61 9.92 0.90
N LEU A 60 -10.65 8.58 0.91
CA LEU A 60 -11.41 7.80 -0.07
C LEU A 60 -12.86 8.26 -0.17
N ASP A 61 -13.52 8.50 0.97
CA ASP A 61 -14.92 8.94 1.02
C ASP A 61 -15.11 10.32 0.39
N SER A 62 -14.20 11.27 0.66
CA SER A 62 -14.27 12.61 0.07
C SER A 62 -14.06 12.58 -1.45
N VAL A 63 -13.10 11.79 -1.94
CA VAL A 63 -12.82 11.69 -3.38
C VAL A 63 -13.97 10.99 -4.10
N ALA A 64 -14.54 9.93 -3.52
CA ALA A 64 -15.67 9.22 -4.10
C ALA A 64 -16.90 10.14 -4.26
N ARG A 65 -17.23 10.90 -3.22
CA ARG A 65 -18.36 11.83 -3.20
C ARG A 65 -18.14 13.09 -4.05
N ASP A 66 -16.97 13.71 -3.93
CA ASP A 66 -16.75 15.07 -4.40
C ASP A 66 -16.13 15.12 -5.79
N VAL A 67 -15.31 14.12 -6.15
CA VAL A 67 -14.57 14.07 -7.42
C VAL A 67 -15.20 13.06 -8.37
N VAL A 68 -15.33 11.80 -7.95
CA VAL A 68 -15.78 10.70 -8.81
C VAL A 68 -17.31 10.66 -8.95
N LYS A 69 -18.03 11.26 -8.00
CA LYS A 69 -19.51 11.22 -7.92
C LYS A 69 -20.06 9.79 -7.86
N ALA A 70 -19.38 8.93 -7.10
CA ALA A 70 -19.77 7.55 -6.89
C ALA A 70 -20.38 7.38 -5.49
N ASP A 71 -21.69 7.12 -5.43
CA ASP A 71 -22.42 6.96 -4.17
C ASP A 71 -22.06 5.67 -3.42
N LYS A 72 -21.54 4.65 -4.12
CA LYS A 72 -21.21 3.34 -3.54
C LYS A 72 -19.76 2.97 -3.78
N VAL A 73 -18.98 2.89 -2.71
CA VAL A 73 -17.61 2.37 -2.70
C VAL A 73 -17.63 0.89 -2.32
N VAL A 74 -16.94 0.05 -3.07
CA VAL A 74 -16.77 -1.38 -2.76
C VAL A 74 -15.36 -1.61 -2.24
N ASP A 75 -15.25 -1.98 -0.96
CA ASP A 75 -13.98 -2.33 -0.31
C ASP A 75 -13.73 -3.85 -0.42
N TYR A 76 -12.76 -4.25 -1.23
CA TYR A 76 -12.34 -5.65 -1.41
C TYR A 76 -11.32 -6.12 -0.35
N THR A 77 -10.97 -5.29 0.63
CA THR A 77 -10.02 -5.68 1.68
C THR A 77 -10.55 -6.90 2.42
N THR A 78 -9.77 -7.98 2.40
CA THR A 78 -10.11 -9.21 3.12
C THR A 78 -10.10 -8.94 4.62
N LYS A 79 -11.28 -8.95 5.25
CA LYS A 79 -11.42 -8.82 6.71
C LYS A 79 -11.65 -10.21 7.29
N ALA A 80 -10.93 -10.55 8.36
CA ALA A 80 -11.26 -11.76 9.10
C ALA A 80 -12.71 -11.66 9.59
N ASN A 81 -13.48 -12.73 9.39
CA ASN A 81 -14.87 -12.74 9.84
C ASN A 81 -14.91 -12.72 11.38
N VAL A 82 -15.95 -12.13 11.95
CA VAL A 82 -16.13 -12.08 13.42
C VAL A 82 -16.15 -13.51 13.98
N ALA A 83 -16.79 -14.44 13.27
CA ALA A 83 -16.82 -15.85 13.59
C ALA A 83 -15.42 -16.48 13.66
N ASP A 84 -14.56 -16.21 12.67
CA ASP A 84 -13.17 -16.73 12.67
C ASP A 84 -12.36 -16.16 13.83
N ARG A 85 -12.55 -14.88 14.16
CA ARG A 85 -11.91 -14.27 15.34
C ARG A 85 -12.39 -14.91 16.63
N LEU A 86 -13.68 -15.21 16.75
CA LEU A 86 -14.26 -15.87 17.91
C LEU A 86 -13.75 -17.31 18.03
N ALA A 87 -13.81 -18.10 16.95
CA ALA A 87 -13.34 -19.48 16.91
C ALA A 87 -11.85 -19.58 17.27
N LYS A 88 -11.01 -18.69 16.75
CA LYS A 88 -9.58 -18.63 17.10
C LYS A 88 -9.36 -18.36 18.60
N ARG A 89 -10.09 -17.40 19.18
CA ARG A 89 -9.98 -17.09 20.62
C ARG A 89 -10.47 -18.23 21.49
N PHE A 90 -11.58 -18.85 21.11
CA PHE A 90 -12.13 -20.00 21.82
C PHE A 90 -11.19 -21.20 21.78
N GLY A 91 -10.71 -21.58 20.58
CA GLY A 91 -9.76 -22.67 20.41
C GLY A 91 -8.46 -22.43 21.17
N ALA A 92 -7.95 -21.20 21.19
CA ALA A 92 -6.78 -20.85 21.99
C ALA A 92 -7.03 -21.02 23.50
N ALA A 93 -8.17 -20.59 24.03
CA ALA A 93 -8.51 -20.73 25.44
C ALA A 93 -8.67 -22.20 25.87
N VAL A 94 -9.35 -23.01 25.05
CA VAL A 94 -9.50 -24.46 25.30
C VAL A 94 -8.14 -25.16 25.24
N GLY A 95 -7.31 -24.84 24.24
CA GLY A 95 -5.97 -25.39 24.11
C GLY A 95 -5.07 -25.04 25.30
N GLN A 96 -5.10 -23.80 25.77
CA GLN A 96 -4.38 -23.38 26.98
C GLN A 96 -4.86 -24.17 28.21
N GLY A 97 -6.16 -24.32 28.41
CA GLY A 97 -6.72 -25.11 29.51
C GLY A 97 -6.26 -26.58 29.48
N ALA A 98 -6.22 -27.19 28.30
CA ALA A 98 -5.74 -28.56 28.14
C ALA A 98 -4.24 -28.71 28.45
N VAL A 99 -3.42 -27.75 28.01
CA VAL A 99 -1.97 -27.73 28.32
C VAL A 99 -1.73 -27.54 29.82
N GLU A 100 -2.47 -26.64 30.47
CA GLU A 100 -2.39 -26.45 31.92
C GLU A 100 -2.81 -27.71 32.69
N ALA A 101 -3.89 -28.38 32.28
CA ALA A 101 -4.31 -29.64 32.87
C ALA A 101 -3.23 -30.72 32.73
N LEU A 102 -2.62 -30.87 31.54
CA LEU A 102 -1.52 -31.81 31.31
C LEU A 102 -0.27 -31.50 32.14
N LYS A 103 0.09 -30.21 32.31
CA LYS A 103 1.20 -29.80 33.16
C LYS A 103 0.93 -30.03 34.65
N ALA A 104 -0.33 -29.91 35.07
CA ALA A 104 -0.75 -30.13 36.45
C ALA A 104 -0.87 -31.62 36.82
N MET A 105 -0.83 -32.53 35.83
CA MET A 105 -0.76 -33.97 36.09
C MET A 105 0.65 -34.32 36.61
N PRO A 106 0.77 -34.95 37.79
CA PRO A 106 2.09 -35.34 38.31
C PRO A 106 2.68 -36.40 37.38
N ALA A 107 3.97 -36.29 37.08
CA ALA A 107 4.67 -37.30 36.31
C ALA A 107 4.54 -38.64 37.02
N LEU A 108 3.77 -39.56 36.44
CA LEU A 108 3.67 -40.94 36.90
C LEU A 108 5.07 -41.55 36.81
N ARG A 109 5.74 -41.60 37.97
CA ARG A 109 6.92 -42.44 38.23
C ARG A 109 6.45 -43.82 38.64
#